data_AF-A0A2N0YX84-F1
#
_entry.id   AF-A0A2N0YX84-F1
#
_cell.length_a   1.000
_cell.length_b   1.000
_cell.length_c   1.000
_cell.angle_alpha   90.00
_cell.angle_beta   90.00
_cell.angle_gamma   90.00
#
_symmetry.space_group_name_H-M   'P 1'
#
loop_
_entity.id
_entity.type
_entity.pdbx_description
1 polymer ?
#
loop_
_entity_poly.entity_id
_entity_poly.type
_entity_poly.pdbx_seq_one_letter_code
_entity_poly.pdbx_strand_id
1 'polypeptide(L)'
;MITNEKAFENGQYKQRGLLINLDKLPMHKQIAIKRVHDGLSQTRLAEMLGLCDSSALSRIEYGRRAIPIRIMENLEKYLYEETYLDGILQESGENR
;
A
#
# COMPACT_ATOMS: atom_id res chain seq x y z
N MET A 1 18.76 -20.64 -3.91
CA MET A 1 18.66 -19.39 -3.13
C MET A 1 19.92 -18.60 -3.39
N ILE A 2 19.82 -17.34 -3.82
CA ILE A 2 20.99 -16.48 -3.98
C ILE A 2 21.16 -15.74 -2.65
N THR A 3 22.04 -16.22 -1.78
CA THR A 3 22.43 -15.52 -0.56
C THR A 3 23.53 -14.54 -0.91
N ASN A 4 23.25 -13.26 -0.73
CA ASN A 4 24.24 -12.20 -0.94
C ASN A 4 25.12 -12.13 0.32
N GLU A 5 26.13 -12.99 0.40
CA GLU A 5 27.00 -13.18 1.56
C GLU A 5 27.71 -11.89 2.03
N LYS A 6 27.84 -10.90 1.14
CA LYS A 6 28.39 -9.56 1.45
C LYS A 6 27.48 -8.67 2.31
N ALA A 7 26.24 -9.07 2.59
CA ALA A 7 25.30 -8.28 3.39
C ALA A 7 25.44 -8.51 4.93
N PHE A 8 26.24 -9.49 5.34
CA PHE A 8 26.43 -9.89 6.73
C PHE A 8 27.81 -9.47 7.24
N GLU A 9 27.97 -8.20 7.63
CA GLU A 9 29.10 -7.80 8.49
C GLU A 9 28.65 -7.89 9.96
N ASN A 10 29.40 -8.65 10.78
CA ASN A 10 29.23 -8.74 12.24
C ASN A 10 27.88 -9.28 12.76
N GLY A 11 27.18 -10.13 11.99
CA GLY A 11 25.97 -10.80 12.46
C GLY A 11 24.72 -9.90 12.52
N GLN A 12 24.81 -8.67 12.00
CA GLN A 12 23.68 -7.77 11.86
C GLN A 12 23.47 -7.44 10.38
N TYR A 13 22.25 -7.63 9.88
CA TYR A 13 21.86 -6.97 8.64
C TYR A 13 21.98 -5.46 8.87
N LYS A 14 22.84 -4.79 8.11
CA LYS A 14 22.85 -3.33 8.07
C LYS A 14 21.44 -2.92 7.62
N GLN A 15 20.60 -2.45 8.54
CA GLN A 15 19.24 -2.01 8.23
C GLN A 15 19.35 -0.83 7.27
N ARG A 16 19.31 -1.13 5.98
CA ARG A 16 19.24 -0.14 4.91
C ARG A 16 17.78 -0.02 4.55
N GLY A 17 17.24 1.19 4.62
CA GLY A 17 15.89 1.46 4.14
C GLY A 17 15.78 1.08 2.66
N LEU A 18 14.71 0.35 2.32
CA LEU A 18 14.38 0.08 0.93
C LEU A 18 13.79 1.35 0.32
N LEU A 19 14.43 1.91 -0.70
CA LEU A 19 13.90 3.07 -1.42
C LEU A 19 12.98 2.61 -2.54
N ILE A 20 11.72 3.06 -2.51
CA ILE A 20 10.72 2.79 -3.54
C ILE A 20 10.13 4.13 -3.99
N ASN A 21 10.11 4.40 -5.29
CA ASN A 21 9.34 5.49 -5.89
C ASN A 21 8.11 4.90 -6.58
N LEU A 22 6.91 5.33 -6.16
CA LEU A 22 5.63 4.82 -6.67
C LEU A 22 4.99 5.74 -7.73
N ASP A 23 5.47 6.98 -7.90
CA ASP A 23 4.82 8.03 -8.69
C ASP A 23 4.66 7.66 -10.17
N LYS A 24 5.59 6.86 -10.71
CA LYS A 24 5.58 6.42 -12.12
C LYS A 24 4.78 5.14 -12.35
N LEU A 25 4.29 4.51 -11.28
CA LEU A 25 3.51 3.29 -11.41
C LEU A 25 2.05 3.62 -11.73
N PRO A 26 1.36 2.78 -12.51
CA PRO A 26 -0.08 2.89 -12.66
C PRO A 26 -0.78 2.86 -11.30
N MET A 27 -1.84 3.65 -11.14
CA MET A 27 -2.55 3.79 -9.85
C MET A 27 -2.91 2.44 -9.22
N HIS A 28 -3.36 1.45 -10.00
CA HIS A 28 -3.67 0.12 -9.47
C HIS A 28 -2.49 -0.60 -8.79
N LYS A 29 -1.25 -0.36 -9.25
CA LYS A 29 -0.02 -0.86 -8.60
C LYS A 29 0.27 -0.10 -7.32
N GLN A 30 0.07 1.22 -7.32
CA GLN A 30 0.25 2.05 -6.13
C GLN A 30 -0.68 1.59 -5.00
N ILE A 31 -1.95 1.32 -5.32
CA ILE A 31 -2.95 0.78 -4.36
C ILE A 31 -2.44 -0.52 -3.74
N ALA A 32 -2.04 -1.48 -4.57
CA ALA A 32 -1.59 -2.78 -4.10
C ALA A 32 -0.37 -2.68 -3.18
N ILE A 33 0.60 -1.84 -3.56
CA ILE A 33 1.83 -1.66 -2.79
C ILE A 33 1.54 -0.95 -1.47
N LYS A 34 0.82 0.18 -1.50
CA LYS A 34 0.45 0.92 -0.30
C LYS A 34 -0.35 0.05 0.66
N ARG A 35 -1.34 -0.71 0.16
CA ARG A 35 -2.15 -1.62 1.00
C ARG A 35 -1.29 -2.64 1.75
N VAL A 36 -0.37 -3.28 1.04
CA VAL A 36 0.52 -4.29 1.64
C VAL A 36 1.48 -3.64 2.63
N HIS A 37 2.07 -2.49 2.28
CA HIS A 37 2.93 -1.72 3.16
C HIS A 37 2.22 -1.32 4.47
N ASP A 38 0.97 -0.88 4.34
CA ASP A 38 0.11 -0.43 5.44
C ASP A 38 -0.43 -1.57 6.32
N GLY A 39 -0.14 -2.83 5.98
CA GLY A 39 -0.63 -4.00 6.71
C GLY A 39 -2.13 -4.28 6.54
N LEU A 40 -2.77 -3.72 5.51
CA LEU A 40 -4.21 -3.87 5.28
C LEU A 40 -4.54 -5.13 4.44
N SER A 41 -5.58 -5.86 4.86
CA SER A 41 -6.16 -6.92 4.04
C SER A 41 -6.96 -6.33 2.87
N GLN A 42 -7.15 -7.09 1.79
CA GLN A 42 -8.01 -6.66 0.67
C GLN A 42 -9.46 -6.44 1.12
N THR A 43 -9.98 -7.27 2.03
CA THR A 43 -11.32 -7.09 2.59
C THR A 43 -11.43 -5.76 3.33
N ARG A 44 -10.44 -5.44 4.18
CA ARG A 44 -10.47 -4.21 4.97
C ARG A 44 -10.42 -2.96 4.09
N LEU A 45 -9.50 -2.92 3.12
CA LEU A 45 -9.43 -1.78 2.22
C LEU A 45 -10.69 -1.67 1.34
N ALA A 46 -11.28 -2.80 0.91
CA ALA A 46 -12.52 -2.77 0.13
C ALA A 46 -13.68 -2.13 0.91
N GLU A 47 -13.83 -2.46 2.20
CA GLU A 47 -14.82 -1.83 3.08
C GLU A 47 -14.58 -0.32 3.22
N MET A 48 -13.33 0.08 3.47
CA MET A 48 -12.95 1.50 3.60
C MET A 48 -13.27 2.30 2.33
N LEU A 49 -13.05 1.71 1.16
CA LEU A 49 -13.31 2.35 -0.13
C LEU A 49 -14.80 2.29 -0.55
N GLY A 50 -15.68 1.61 0.21
CA GLY A 50 -17.08 1.44 -0.17
C GLY A 50 -17.28 0.48 -1.36
N LEU A 51 -16.39 -0.50 -1.52
CA LEU A 51 -16.55 -1.60 -2.46
C LEU A 51 -17.43 -2.69 -1.84
N CYS A 52 -18.21 -3.37 -2.68
CA CYS A 52 -19.12 -4.42 -2.23
C CYS A 52 -18.40 -5.69 -1.77
N ASP A 53 -17.23 -5.98 -2.34
CA ASP A 53 -16.45 -7.18 -2.02
C ASP A 53 -14.94 -6.99 -2.26
N SER A 54 -14.14 -7.82 -1.61
CA SER A 54 -12.68 -7.86 -1.75
C SER A 54 -12.21 -8.36 -3.13
N SER A 55 -13.06 -9.10 -3.86
CA SER A 55 -12.74 -9.58 -5.21
C SER A 55 -12.73 -8.45 -6.23
N ALA A 56 -13.53 -7.40 -6.03
CA ALA A 56 -13.53 -6.18 -6.81
C ALA A 56 -12.21 -5.44 -6.63
N LEU A 57 -11.77 -5.26 -5.39
CA LEU A 57 -10.48 -4.65 -5.09
C LEU A 57 -9.32 -5.46 -5.69
N SER A 58 -9.34 -6.78 -5.53
CA SER A 58 -8.32 -7.66 -6.12
C SER A 58 -8.22 -7.46 -7.64
N ARG A 59 -9.35 -7.48 -8.37
CA ARG A 59 -9.35 -7.21 -9.82
C ARG A 59 -8.83 -5.82 -10.17
N ILE A 60 -9.13 -4.81 -9.34
CA ILE A 60 -8.59 -3.46 -9.51
C ILE A 60 -7.06 -3.49 -9.35
N GLU A 61 -6.53 -4.04 -8.25
CA GLU A 61 -5.08 -4.13 -7.98
C GLU A 61 -4.30 -4.84 -9.11
N TYR A 62 -4.90 -5.89 -9.69
CA TYR A 62 -4.34 -6.61 -10.83
C TYR A 62 -4.52 -5.89 -12.18
N GLY A 63 -5.17 -4.73 -12.23
CA GLY A 63 -5.46 -3.99 -13.47
C GLY A 63 -6.51 -4.67 -14.36
N ARG A 64 -7.26 -5.65 -13.82
CA ARG A 64 -8.30 -6.41 -14.54
C ARG A 64 -9.67 -5.75 -14.47
N ARG A 65 -9.82 -4.69 -13.67
CA ARG A 65 -11.03 -3.88 -13.53
C ARG A 65 -10.63 -2.42 -13.38
N ALA A 66 -11.33 -1.53 -14.08
CA ALA A 66 -11.17 -0.10 -13.90
C ALA A 66 -11.62 0.35 -12.49
N ILE A 67 -11.00 1.41 -11.98
CA ILE A 67 -11.36 2.00 -10.68
C ILE A 67 -12.71 2.69 -10.83
N PRO A 68 -13.74 2.32 -10.06
CA PRO A 68 -15.03 2.99 -10.12
C PRO A 68 -14.92 4.46 -9.66
N ILE A 69 -15.47 5.40 -10.43
CA ILE A 69 -15.41 6.84 -10.10
C ILE A 69 -15.94 7.14 -8.69
N ARG A 70 -16.99 6.43 -8.26
CA ARG A 70 -17.63 6.61 -6.95
C ARG A 70 -16.72 6.38 -5.74
N ILE A 71 -15.58 5.69 -5.91
CA ILE A 71 -14.64 5.42 -4.82
C ILE A 71 -13.40 6.32 -4.87
N MET A 72 -13.30 7.22 -5.86
CA MET A 72 -12.08 8.00 -6.10
C MET A 72 -11.73 8.92 -4.93
N GLU A 73 -12.72 9.58 -4.33
CA GLU A 73 -12.49 10.45 -3.16
C GLU A 73 -11.89 9.69 -1.99
N ASN A 74 -12.52 8.58 -1.56
CA ASN A 74 -11.98 7.73 -0.50
C ASN A 74 -10.62 7.13 -0.87
N LEU A 75 -10.39 6.85 -2.15
CA LEU A 75 -9.14 6.30 -2.64
C LEU A 75 -8.00 7.32 -2.59
N GLU A 76 -8.25 8.56 -3.00
CA GLU A 76 -7.27 9.64 -2.95
C GLU A 76 -6.90 9.97 -1.51
N LYS A 77 -7.91 10.06 -0.63
CA LYS A 77 -7.69 10.22 0.81
C LYS A 77 -6.82 9.09 1.36
N TYR A 78 -7.17 7.85 1.06
CA TYR A 78 -6.37 6.69 1.46
C TYR A 78 -4.94 6.75 0.91
N LEU A 79 -4.74 7.12 -0.35
CA LEU A 79 -3.43 7.07 -1.00
C LEU A 79 -2.50 8.21 -0.54
N TYR A 80 -3.04 9.39 -0.28
CA TYR A 80 -2.24 10.62 -0.19
C TYR A 80 -2.39 11.39 1.12
N GLU A 81 -3.39 11.07 1.94
CA GLU A 81 -3.67 11.81 3.19
C GLU A 81 -3.60 10.92 4.43
N GLU A 82 -3.67 9.59 4.28
CA GLU A 82 -3.73 8.65 5.39
C GLU A 82 -2.51 7.72 5.42
N THR A 83 -1.97 7.51 6.63
CA THR A 83 -0.91 6.54 6.89
C THR A 83 -1.38 5.49 7.86
N TYR A 84 -1.00 4.24 7.62
CA TYR A 84 -1.36 3.11 8.47
C TYR A 84 -0.10 2.35 8.88
N LEU A 85 -0.12 1.84 10.11
CA LEU A 85 0.87 0.88 10.59
C LEU A 85 0.13 -0.36 11.09
N ASP A 86 0.42 -1.51 10.50
CA ASP A 86 -0.23 -2.79 10.79
C ASP A 86 -1.78 -2.70 10.78
N GLY A 87 -2.31 -1.96 9.80
CA GLY A 87 -3.75 -1.77 9.60
C GLY A 87 -4.40 -0.72 10.51
N ILE A 88 -3.63 -0.02 11.34
CA ILE A 88 -4.13 1.01 12.27
C ILE A 88 -3.82 2.40 11.70
N LEU A 89 -4.86 3.21 11.52
CA LEU A 89 -4.73 4.60 11.07
C LEU A 89 -3.88 5.38 12.08
N GLN A 90 -2.83 6.03 11.58
CA GLN A 90 -2.01 6.94 12.36
C GLN A 90 -2.64 8.33 12.25
N GLU A 91 -2.78 9.02 13.37
CA GLU A 91 -3.15 10.44 13.34
C GLU A 91 -2.02 11.19 12.64
N SER A 92 -2.37 11.95 11.60
CA SER A 92 -1.44 12.84 10.93
C SER A 92 -0.97 13.85 11.97
N GLY A 93 0.25 13.65 12.49
CA GLY A 93 0.90 14.63 13.32
C GLY A 93 0.94 15.94 12.52
N GLU A 94 0.20 16.94 13.00
CA GLU A 94 0.27 18.31 12.49
C GLU A 94 1.73 18.75 12.48
N ASN A 95 2.38 18.73 11.31
CA ASN A 95 3.59 19.48 11.07
C ASN A 95 3.26 20.50 9.97
N ARG A 96 2.75 21.64 10.43
CA ARG A 96 2.90 22.93 9.75
C ARG A 96 4.33 23.43 9.89
#